data_AF-A0A6I1J6S4-F1
#
_entry.id   AF-A0A6I1J6S4-F1
#
_cell.length_a   1.000
_cell.length_b   1.000
_cell.length_c   1.000
_cell.angle_alpha   90.00
_cell.angle_beta   90.00
_cell.angle_gamma   90.00
#
_symmetry.space_group_name_H-M   'P 1'
#
loop_
_entity.id
_entity.type
_entity.pdbx_description
1 polymer ?
#
loop_
_entity_poly.entity_id
_entity_poly.type
_entity_poly.pdbx_seq_one_letter_code
_entity_poly.pdbx_strand_id
1 'polypeptide(L)'
;MHVVQGETAREIVYDPRYFTISADHPAAALPPEPSAFAGLWLQEAKSGPWKTQEPWATWLGASYFRGVGELGQVGLSARGLALSPGQAPGPEEFPDFVGFWIAPAENESDPVTLYALMDSPSLSGAYRFLCRRTSGVVMDIEATLHFRRRVTHVGIAPLTSMYWYSETASSRTIDWRPEVHDSDGLAIWTGSGERIWRPLNNPPRTMTSSFVDEKPRGFGLLQRDREFLHYLDGVKYEKRPSAWVEPQGDWGRGAVQLVELNTD
;
A
#
# COMPACT_ATOMS: atom_id res chain seq x y z
N MET A 1 -18.03 5.80 7.60
CA MET A 1 -16.73 6.19 8.22
C MET A 1 -17.00 6.98 9.48
N HIS A 2 -16.08 7.05 10.43
CA HIS A 2 -16.30 7.74 11.70
C HIS A 2 -15.12 8.66 12.07
N VAL A 3 -15.42 9.79 12.72
CA VAL A 3 -14.44 10.61 13.44
C VAL A 3 -14.46 10.24 14.92
N VAL A 4 -13.29 10.10 15.52
CA VAL A 4 -13.12 9.82 16.95
C VAL A 4 -12.79 11.12 17.68
N GLN A 5 -13.51 11.39 18.77
CA GLN A 5 -13.30 12.54 19.64
C GLN A 5 -13.43 12.08 21.10
N GLY A 6 -12.30 12.06 21.82
CA GLY A 6 -12.22 11.45 23.15
C GLY A 6 -12.65 9.98 23.11
N GLU A 7 -13.58 9.60 23.97
CA GLU A 7 -14.13 8.23 24.06
C GLU A 7 -15.32 7.98 23.11
N THR A 8 -15.66 8.95 22.25
CA THR A 8 -16.83 8.85 21.38
C THR A 8 -16.43 8.81 19.90
N ALA A 9 -17.22 8.08 19.11
CA ALA A 9 -17.11 8.07 17.66
C ALA A 9 -18.41 8.61 17.04
N ARG A 10 -18.29 9.51 16.07
CA ARG A 10 -19.41 10.05 15.30
C ARG A 10 -19.28 9.69 13.84
N GLU A 11 -20.36 9.26 13.22
CA GLU A 11 -20.39 8.99 11.80
C GLU A 11 -20.10 10.25 10.96
N ILE A 12 -19.28 10.07 9.92
CA ILE A 12 -19.10 11.00 8.82
C ILE A 12 -20.10 10.57 7.75
N VAL A 13 -21.26 11.24 7.72
CA VAL A 13 -22.36 10.97 6.79
C VAL A 13 -21.93 11.38 5.39
N TYR A 14 -22.19 10.52 4.40
CA TYR A 14 -21.95 10.85 3.01
C TYR A 14 -22.90 11.96 2.55
N ASP A 15 -22.35 12.98 1.89
CA ASP A 15 -23.10 14.06 1.29
C ASP A 15 -22.56 14.32 -0.12
N PRO A 16 -23.39 14.19 -1.18
CA PRO A 16 -22.97 14.48 -2.55
C PRO A 16 -22.37 15.88 -2.71
N ARG A 17 -22.74 16.85 -1.85
CA ARG A 17 -22.23 18.23 -1.87
C ARG A 17 -20.75 18.34 -1.48
N TYR A 18 -20.13 17.29 -0.97
CA TYR A 18 -18.68 17.24 -0.77
C TYR A 18 -17.90 17.16 -2.08
N PHE A 19 -18.58 16.85 -3.19
CA PHE A 19 -17.98 16.59 -4.48
C PHE A 19 -18.54 17.52 -5.56
N THR A 20 -17.71 17.85 -6.54
CA THR A 20 -18.17 18.49 -7.79
C THR A 20 -18.42 17.38 -8.81
N ILE A 21 -19.69 17.06 -9.05
CA ILE A 21 -20.12 15.99 -9.97
C ILE A 21 -20.99 16.63 -11.07
N SER A 22 -20.68 16.37 -12.33
CA SER A 22 -21.53 16.83 -13.44
C SER A 22 -22.84 16.04 -13.49
N ALA A 23 -23.93 16.67 -13.95
CA ALA A 23 -25.26 16.07 -13.91
C ALA A 23 -25.39 14.78 -14.76
N ASP A 24 -24.55 14.62 -15.77
CA ASP A 24 -24.47 13.47 -16.66
C ASP A 24 -23.56 12.35 -16.13
N HIS A 25 -22.81 12.59 -15.05
CA HIS A 25 -21.92 11.60 -14.48
C HIS A 25 -22.71 10.55 -13.65
N PRO A 26 -22.44 9.23 -13.80
CA PRO A 26 -23.17 8.18 -13.07
C PRO A 26 -23.18 8.35 -11.55
N ALA A 27 -22.12 8.94 -10.99
CA ALA A 27 -22.03 9.24 -9.55
C ALA A 27 -23.09 10.22 -9.03
N ALA A 28 -23.71 11.03 -9.91
CA ALA A 28 -24.78 11.95 -9.53
C ALA A 28 -26.06 11.22 -9.09
N ALA A 29 -26.21 9.95 -9.48
CA ALA A 29 -27.34 9.10 -9.13
C ALA A 29 -27.08 8.22 -7.89
N LEU A 30 -25.93 8.35 -7.22
CA LEU A 30 -25.63 7.56 -6.04
C LEU A 30 -26.58 7.95 -4.89
N PRO A 31 -27.21 6.97 -4.22
CA PRO A 31 -28.04 7.25 -3.07
C PRO A 31 -27.17 7.74 -1.90
N PRO A 32 -27.74 8.51 -0.95
CA PRO A 32 -27.00 8.93 0.23
C PRO A 32 -26.65 7.74 1.14
N GLU A 33 -27.47 6.69 1.11
CA GLU A 33 -27.27 5.47 1.87
C GLU A 33 -27.38 4.21 0.99
N PRO A 34 -26.54 3.17 1.22
CA PRO A 34 -25.40 3.18 2.14
C PRO A 34 -24.35 4.22 1.70
N SER A 35 -23.62 4.80 2.66
CA SER A 35 -22.57 5.79 2.42
C SER A 35 -21.73 5.46 1.18
N ALA A 36 -21.72 6.37 0.19
CA ALA A 36 -21.02 6.17 -1.09
C ALA A 36 -19.55 6.61 -1.10
N PHE A 37 -18.94 6.86 0.07
CA PHE A 37 -17.49 7.07 0.14
C PHE A 37 -16.73 5.82 -0.26
N ALA A 38 -15.84 5.93 -1.26
CA ALA A 38 -15.02 4.81 -1.72
C ALA A 38 -13.79 4.53 -0.84
N GLY A 39 -13.31 5.55 -0.12
CA GLY A 39 -12.08 5.49 0.66
C GLY A 39 -11.78 6.84 1.31
N LEU A 40 -10.54 7.02 1.76
CA LEU A 40 -10.10 8.26 2.41
C LEU A 40 -8.66 8.62 2.06
N TRP A 41 -8.38 9.92 2.16
CA TRP A 41 -7.06 10.50 2.02
C TRP A 41 -6.69 11.26 3.30
N LEU A 42 -5.42 11.17 3.68
CA LEU A 42 -4.82 12.07 4.66
C LEU A 42 -4.03 13.13 3.90
N GLN A 43 -4.43 14.39 4.12
CA GLN A 43 -3.89 15.56 3.44
C GLN A 43 -2.84 16.26 4.30
N GLU A 44 -2.01 17.07 3.64
CA GLU A 44 -1.08 17.97 4.31
C GLU A 44 -1.80 18.98 5.23
N ALA A 45 -1.06 19.53 6.19
CA ALA A 45 -1.59 20.53 7.11
C ALA A 45 -2.10 21.76 6.36
N LYS A 46 -3.21 22.34 6.83
CA LYS A 46 -3.84 23.52 6.20
C LYS A 46 -2.98 24.78 6.25
N SER A 47 -1.97 24.79 7.12
CA SER A 47 -0.94 25.83 7.22
C SER A 47 -0.08 25.93 5.95
N GLY A 48 0.04 24.84 5.18
CA GLY A 48 0.77 24.77 3.91
C GLY A 48 -0.14 24.71 2.67
N PRO A 49 0.44 24.54 1.46
CA PRO A 49 -0.30 24.48 0.21
C PRO A 49 -0.95 23.10 -0.02
N TRP A 50 -1.74 22.64 0.95
CA TRP A 50 -2.33 21.29 0.99
C TRP A 50 -3.24 20.95 -0.21
N LYS A 51 -3.81 21.95 -0.88
CA LYS A 51 -4.69 21.74 -2.05
C LYS A 51 -3.94 21.35 -3.33
N THR A 52 -2.65 21.67 -3.40
CA THR A 52 -1.82 21.44 -4.60
C THR A 52 -0.81 20.33 -4.39
N GLN A 53 -0.69 19.80 -3.18
CA GLN A 53 0.16 18.66 -2.87
C GLN A 53 -0.63 17.37 -2.96
N GLU A 54 0.07 16.30 -3.32
CA GLU A 54 -0.48 14.94 -3.27
C GLU A 54 -0.87 14.61 -1.82
N PRO A 55 -2.00 13.93 -1.58
CA PRO A 55 -2.30 13.42 -0.24
C PRO A 55 -1.19 12.48 0.20
N TRP A 56 -0.68 12.68 1.41
CA TRP A 56 0.50 11.94 1.83
C TRP A 56 0.19 10.48 2.16
N ALA A 57 -1.06 10.13 2.47
CA ALA A 57 -1.49 8.73 2.57
C ALA A 57 -2.94 8.52 2.09
N THR A 58 -3.22 7.34 1.54
CA THR A 58 -4.53 6.99 0.96
C THR A 58 -4.94 5.57 1.30
N TRP A 59 -6.23 5.33 1.52
CA TRP A 59 -6.84 4.00 1.67
C TRP A 59 -8.01 3.89 0.70
N LEU A 60 -7.93 2.97 -0.25
CA LEU A 60 -8.93 2.81 -1.31
C LEU A 60 -8.81 1.45 -2.00
N GLY A 61 -9.93 0.72 -2.07
CA GLY A 61 -10.06 -0.55 -2.78
C GLY A 61 -9.47 -1.72 -1.99
N ALA A 62 -10.27 -2.76 -1.72
CA ALA A 62 -9.87 -3.86 -0.85
C ALA A 62 -9.24 -3.33 0.46
N SER A 63 -8.13 -3.91 0.89
CA SER A 63 -7.36 -3.46 2.05
C SER A 63 -6.11 -2.69 1.66
N TYR A 64 -6.09 -2.07 0.47
CA TYR A 64 -4.93 -1.32 -0.02
C TYR A 64 -4.81 0.03 0.64
N PHE A 65 -3.55 0.42 0.86
CA PHE A 65 -3.19 1.77 1.25
C PHE A 65 -1.84 2.17 0.67
N ARG A 66 -1.61 3.47 0.56
CA ARG A 66 -0.39 4.06 -0.01
C ARG A 66 0.11 5.17 0.88
N GLY A 67 1.42 5.44 0.80
CA GLY A 67 2.06 6.62 1.35
C GLY A 67 3.00 7.22 0.32
N VAL A 68 3.16 8.54 0.32
CA VAL A 68 4.18 9.22 -0.50
C VAL A 68 5.57 9.06 0.13
N GLY A 69 6.59 9.14 -0.72
CA GLY A 69 7.98 9.24 -0.29
C GLY A 69 8.40 10.69 -0.03
N GLU A 70 9.70 10.89 0.20
CA GLU A 70 10.29 12.22 0.39
C GLU A 70 10.13 13.17 -0.81
N LEU A 71 9.93 12.60 -2.00
CA LEU A 71 9.76 13.32 -3.25
C LEU A 71 8.29 13.62 -3.58
N GLY A 72 7.36 13.27 -2.68
CA GLY A 72 5.94 13.65 -2.74
C GLY A 72 5.12 12.95 -3.84
N GLN A 73 5.66 11.92 -4.48
CA GLN A 73 4.96 11.15 -5.51
C GLN A 73 4.42 9.84 -4.92
N VAL A 74 3.26 9.39 -5.40
CA VAL A 74 2.70 8.07 -5.09
C VAL A 74 3.24 7.00 -6.06
N GLY A 75 3.36 5.75 -5.61
CA GLY A 75 3.76 4.63 -6.44
C GLY A 75 3.18 3.32 -5.92
N LEU A 76 4.06 2.45 -5.41
CA LEU A 76 3.68 1.16 -4.83
C LEU A 76 2.64 1.30 -3.70
N SER A 77 1.91 0.21 -3.45
CA SER A 77 0.92 0.10 -2.39
C SER A 77 1.31 -0.96 -1.36
N ALA A 78 0.82 -0.79 -0.14
CA ALA A 78 0.73 -1.86 0.84
C ALA A 78 -0.72 -2.38 0.91
N ARG A 79 -0.92 -3.54 1.54
CA ARG A 79 -2.26 -4.02 1.90
C ARG A 79 -2.30 -4.46 3.36
N GLY A 80 -3.48 -4.49 3.95
CA GLY A 80 -3.65 -5.03 5.29
C GLY A 80 -3.24 -6.50 5.38
N LEU A 81 -3.59 -7.29 4.37
CA LEU A 81 -3.31 -8.73 4.32
C LEU A 81 -3.42 -9.26 2.88
N ALA A 82 -2.70 -10.32 2.55
CA ALA A 82 -2.88 -11.07 1.30
C ALA A 82 -3.21 -12.54 1.60
N LEU A 83 -4.17 -13.13 0.90
CA LEU A 83 -4.59 -14.52 1.10
C LEU A 83 -4.41 -15.30 -0.19
N SER A 84 -3.48 -16.27 -0.17
CA SER A 84 -3.12 -17.09 -1.33
C SER A 84 -2.69 -16.30 -2.59
N PRO A 85 -1.84 -15.26 -2.50
CA PRO A 85 -1.41 -14.49 -3.67
C PRO A 85 -0.61 -15.36 -4.64
N GLY A 86 -1.03 -15.39 -5.90
CA GLY A 86 -0.34 -16.14 -6.97
C GLY A 86 -0.26 -17.65 -6.78
N GLN A 87 -1.06 -18.24 -5.89
CA GLN A 87 -1.06 -19.69 -5.61
C GLN A 87 -2.09 -20.46 -6.45
N ALA A 88 -1.84 -21.75 -6.67
CA ALA A 88 -2.80 -22.71 -7.23
C ALA A 88 -3.07 -23.87 -6.24
N PRO A 89 -4.27 -24.48 -6.22
CA PRO A 89 -5.45 -24.16 -7.01
C PRO A 89 -6.36 -23.10 -6.33
N GLY A 90 -6.77 -22.09 -7.08
CA GLY A 90 -7.80 -21.13 -6.66
C GLY A 90 -7.38 -19.66 -6.82
N PRO A 91 -8.34 -18.73 -6.83
CA PRO A 91 -8.03 -17.31 -6.88
C PRO A 91 -7.50 -16.80 -5.54
N GLU A 92 -6.71 -15.72 -5.59
CA GLU A 92 -6.40 -14.90 -4.42
C GLU A 92 -7.70 -14.35 -3.81
N GLU A 93 -7.80 -14.36 -2.48
CA GLU A 93 -8.86 -13.68 -1.76
C GLU A 93 -8.35 -12.30 -1.30
N PHE A 94 -9.14 -11.25 -1.56
CA PHE A 94 -8.80 -9.87 -1.25
C PHE A 94 -9.66 -9.37 -0.09
N PRO A 95 -9.14 -9.29 1.14
CA PRO A 95 -9.87 -8.69 2.26
C PRO A 95 -10.09 -7.19 2.03
N ASP A 96 -11.26 -6.69 2.43
CA ASP A 96 -11.66 -5.28 2.32
C ASP A 96 -11.52 -4.56 3.67
N PHE A 97 -11.09 -3.29 3.66
CA PHE A 97 -11.35 -2.40 4.78
C PHE A 97 -12.77 -1.83 4.65
N VAL A 98 -13.70 -2.34 5.47
CA VAL A 98 -15.14 -2.05 5.40
C VAL A 98 -15.58 -0.95 6.37
N GLY A 99 -14.71 -0.53 7.29
CA GLY A 99 -15.00 0.52 8.26
C GLY A 99 -13.75 1.24 8.71
N PHE A 100 -13.87 2.54 8.92
CA PHE A 100 -12.78 3.40 9.40
C PHE A 100 -13.23 4.27 10.57
N TRP A 101 -12.33 4.45 11.54
CA TRP A 101 -12.45 5.40 12.65
C TRP A 101 -11.18 6.25 12.70
N ILE A 102 -11.34 7.55 12.53
CA ILE A 102 -10.23 8.50 12.34
C ILE A 102 -10.15 9.38 13.58
N ALA A 103 -9.08 9.25 14.36
CA ALA A 103 -8.74 10.22 15.39
C ALA A 103 -7.74 11.23 14.78
N PRO A 104 -8.13 12.51 14.64
CA PRO A 104 -7.24 13.53 14.09
C PRO A 104 -6.02 13.70 15.00
N ALA A 105 -4.89 14.08 14.40
CA ALA A 105 -3.72 14.50 15.17
C ALA A 105 -4.07 15.73 16.02
N GLU A 106 -3.60 15.76 17.27
CA GLU A 106 -3.83 16.91 18.16
C GLU A 106 -3.00 18.12 17.71
N ASN A 107 -1.76 17.87 17.28
CA ASN A 107 -0.84 18.86 16.71
C ASN A 107 -0.18 18.32 15.43
N GLU A 108 0.49 19.17 14.65
CA GLU A 108 1.15 18.77 13.38
C GLU A 108 2.25 17.70 13.56
N SER A 109 2.86 17.62 14.75
CA SER A 109 3.88 16.61 15.08
C SER A 109 3.30 15.27 15.54
N ASP A 110 2.01 15.22 15.85
CA ASP A 110 1.36 14.03 16.39
C ASP A 110 0.86 13.12 15.25
N PRO A 111 0.82 11.80 15.47
CA PRO A 111 0.28 10.89 14.46
C PRO A 111 -1.22 11.08 14.28
N VAL A 112 -1.70 10.94 13.05
CA VAL A 112 -3.11 10.63 12.81
C VAL A 112 -3.30 9.16 13.18
N THR A 113 -4.23 8.88 14.08
CA THR A 113 -4.58 7.48 14.40
C THR A 113 -5.77 7.06 13.55
N LEU A 114 -5.56 6.04 12.71
CA LEU A 114 -6.61 5.44 11.90
C LEU A 114 -6.86 4.02 12.40
N TYR A 115 -8.10 3.71 12.75
CA TYR A 115 -8.54 2.33 12.94
C TYR A 115 -9.28 1.86 11.70
N ALA A 116 -9.03 0.62 11.30
CA ALA A 116 -9.73 0.00 10.17
C ALA A 116 -10.26 -1.38 10.55
N LEU A 117 -11.52 -1.64 10.18
CA LEU A 117 -12.14 -2.95 10.25
C LEU A 117 -11.95 -3.64 8.91
N MET A 118 -11.26 -4.78 8.93
CA MET A 118 -11.10 -5.67 7.79
C MET A 118 -12.17 -6.76 7.82
N ASP A 119 -12.76 -7.04 6.67
CA ASP A 119 -13.66 -8.18 6.49
C ASP A 119 -13.39 -8.93 5.20
N SER A 120 -13.56 -10.25 5.24
CA SER A 120 -13.47 -11.13 4.08
C SER A 120 -14.21 -12.45 4.34
N PRO A 121 -14.46 -13.27 3.30
CA PRO A 121 -15.03 -14.61 3.48
C PRO A 121 -14.22 -15.48 4.47
N SER A 122 -12.89 -15.36 4.48
CA SER A 122 -12.02 -16.20 5.30
C SER A 122 -11.74 -15.65 6.69
N LEU A 123 -11.83 -14.34 6.94
CA LEU A 123 -11.43 -13.74 8.21
C LEU A 123 -12.04 -12.36 8.46
N SER A 124 -11.93 -11.89 9.69
CA SER A 124 -12.07 -10.48 10.05
C SER A 124 -10.78 -9.98 10.70
N GLY A 125 -10.52 -8.68 10.64
CA GLY A 125 -9.35 -8.09 11.29
C GLY A 125 -9.63 -6.70 11.85
N ALA A 126 -8.94 -6.33 12.92
CA ALA A 126 -8.94 -4.98 13.47
C ALA A 126 -7.54 -4.40 13.37
N TYR A 127 -7.40 -3.25 12.73
CA TYR A 127 -6.13 -2.58 12.50
C TYR A 127 -6.09 -1.24 13.23
N ARG A 128 -4.93 -0.90 13.78
CA ARG A 128 -4.59 0.44 14.25
C ARG A 128 -3.33 0.91 13.51
N PHE A 129 -3.46 2.02 12.80
CA PHE A 129 -2.36 2.72 12.14
C PHE A 129 -2.06 4.00 12.93
N LEU A 130 -0.80 4.19 13.32
CA LEU A 130 -0.27 5.48 13.77
C LEU A 130 0.51 6.09 12.62
N CYS A 131 -0.14 6.99 11.88
CA CYS A 131 0.40 7.57 10.66
C CYS A 131 1.10 8.90 10.96
N ARG A 132 2.41 8.96 10.72
CA ARG A 132 3.22 10.18 10.86
C ARG A 132 3.69 10.67 9.51
N ARG A 133 3.46 11.96 9.27
CA ARG A 133 4.06 12.68 8.16
C ARG A 133 5.48 13.13 8.57
N THR A 134 6.51 12.54 7.97
CA THR A 134 7.93 12.88 8.20
C THR A 134 8.51 13.52 6.94
N SER A 135 9.75 13.20 6.52
CA SER A 135 10.17 13.49 5.14
C SER A 135 9.33 12.70 4.14
N GLY A 136 9.00 11.43 4.44
CA GLY A 136 7.99 10.63 3.74
C GLY A 136 6.81 10.33 4.68
N VAL A 137 6.47 9.06 4.81
CA VAL A 137 5.42 8.57 5.71
C VAL A 137 5.93 7.38 6.51
N VAL A 138 5.72 7.41 7.83
CA VAL A 138 5.96 6.28 8.73
C VAL A 138 4.63 5.86 9.33
N MET A 139 4.32 4.56 9.25
CA MET A 139 3.10 3.99 9.84
C MET A 139 3.48 2.88 10.82
N ASP A 140 3.17 3.05 12.09
CA ASP A 140 3.16 1.91 13.03
C ASP A 140 1.82 1.20 12.89
N ILE A 141 1.85 -0.09 12.54
CA ILE A 141 0.64 -0.85 12.22
C ILE A 141 0.53 -2.03 13.18
N GLU A 142 -0.57 -2.04 13.93
CA GLU A 142 -0.98 -3.17 14.77
C GLU A 142 -2.22 -3.82 14.14
N ALA A 143 -2.25 -5.16 14.12
CA ALA A 143 -3.36 -5.91 13.56
C ALA A 143 -3.71 -7.11 14.45
N THR A 144 -5.01 -7.29 14.69
CA THR A 144 -5.57 -8.51 15.29
C THR A 144 -6.42 -9.21 14.24
N LEU A 145 -6.11 -10.48 13.94
CA LEU A 145 -6.76 -11.25 12.88
C LEU A 145 -7.54 -12.44 13.46
N HIS A 146 -8.76 -12.64 12.99
CA HIS A 146 -9.65 -13.73 13.38
C HIS A 146 -10.08 -14.53 12.15
N PHE A 147 -9.53 -15.73 11.99
CA PHE A 147 -9.84 -16.61 10.87
C PHE A 147 -11.17 -17.35 11.09
N ARG A 148 -12.09 -17.21 10.13
CA ARG A 148 -13.38 -17.90 10.07
C ARG A 148 -13.24 -19.32 9.52
N ARG A 149 -12.21 -19.55 8.69
CA ARG A 149 -11.85 -20.86 8.12
C ARG A 149 -10.34 -20.99 7.99
N ARG A 150 -9.88 -22.22 7.78
CA ARG A 150 -8.46 -22.49 7.52
C ARG A 150 -8.03 -21.82 6.21
N VAL A 151 -6.95 -21.05 6.27
CA VAL A 151 -6.24 -20.51 5.11
C VAL A 151 -4.84 -21.14 5.08
N THR A 152 -4.36 -21.52 3.90
CA THR A 152 -3.07 -22.23 3.74
C THR A 152 -1.89 -21.28 3.54
N HIS A 153 -2.13 -20.10 2.98
CA HIS A 153 -1.12 -19.10 2.67
C HIS A 153 -1.62 -17.71 3.07
N VAL A 154 -0.93 -17.10 4.03
CA VAL A 154 -1.25 -15.76 4.55
C VAL A 154 -0.01 -14.88 4.37
N GLY A 155 -0.14 -13.81 3.59
CA GLY A 155 0.86 -12.77 3.43
C GLY A 155 0.64 -11.66 4.45
N ILE A 156 1.59 -11.49 5.36
CA ILE A 156 1.62 -10.42 6.37
C ILE A 156 2.44 -9.25 5.84
N ALA A 157 1.96 -8.02 6.10
CA ALA A 157 2.54 -6.77 5.59
C ALA A 157 2.88 -6.81 4.08
N PRO A 158 1.93 -7.21 3.21
CA PRO A 158 2.16 -7.32 1.78
C PRO A 158 2.42 -5.94 1.14
N LEU A 159 3.37 -5.92 0.20
CA LEU A 159 3.63 -4.81 -0.69
C LEU A 159 3.26 -5.22 -2.13
N THR A 160 2.76 -4.28 -2.92
CA THR A 160 2.41 -4.46 -4.33
C THR A 160 2.98 -3.29 -5.11
N SER A 161 3.83 -3.58 -6.09
CA SER A 161 4.47 -2.60 -6.95
C SER A 161 4.26 -2.97 -8.42
N MET A 162 4.83 -2.20 -9.33
CA MET A 162 4.82 -2.46 -10.77
C MET A 162 6.25 -2.43 -11.30
N TYR A 163 6.58 -3.40 -12.14
CA TYR A 163 7.83 -3.44 -12.90
C TYR A 163 7.52 -3.91 -14.31
N TRP A 164 7.82 -3.11 -15.33
CA TRP A 164 7.65 -3.50 -16.73
C TRP A 164 8.98 -3.91 -17.35
N TYR A 165 9.94 -2.99 -17.37
CA TYR A 165 11.32 -3.25 -17.81
C TYR A 165 12.30 -2.22 -17.25
N SER A 166 13.59 -2.55 -17.28
CA SER A 166 14.70 -1.67 -16.89
C SER A 166 15.88 -1.79 -17.87
N GLU A 167 17.05 -1.25 -17.50
CA GLU A 167 18.31 -1.32 -18.23
C GLU A 167 18.79 -2.75 -18.55
N THR A 168 18.27 -3.75 -17.83
CA THR A 168 18.54 -5.17 -18.06
C THR A 168 17.82 -5.74 -19.29
N ALA A 169 16.79 -5.07 -19.78
CA ALA A 169 16.07 -5.42 -20.99
C ALA A 169 16.53 -4.54 -22.17
N SER A 170 16.49 -5.08 -23.38
CA SER A 170 16.74 -4.27 -24.59
C SER A 170 15.58 -3.29 -24.82
N SER A 171 15.63 -2.11 -24.18
CA SER A 171 14.58 -1.07 -24.21
C SER A 171 14.14 -0.66 -25.62
N ARG A 172 15.04 -0.74 -26.61
CA ARG A 172 14.83 -0.25 -27.98
C ARG A 172 13.68 -0.89 -28.77
N THR A 173 13.14 -2.03 -28.32
CA THR A 173 12.04 -2.73 -29.02
C THR A 173 10.68 -2.59 -28.35
N ILE A 174 10.61 -1.97 -27.16
CA ILE A 174 9.37 -1.91 -26.36
C ILE A 174 8.80 -0.49 -26.39
N ASP A 175 9.59 0.51 -26.00
CA ASP A 175 9.15 1.89 -25.81
C ASP A 175 10.38 2.84 -25.87
N TRP A 176 10.16 4.15 -25.91
CA TRP A 176 11.23 5.16 -25.99
C TRP A 176 11.87 5.46 -24.63
N ARG A 177 11.19 5.16 -23.52
CA ARG A 177 11.69 5.33 -22.16
C ARG A 177 12.74 4.26 -21.86
N PRO A 178 13.89 4.60 -21.23
CA PRO A 178 14.90 3.60 -20.91
C PRO A 178 14.41 2.59 -19.88
N GLU A 179 13.59 3.03 -18.90
CA GLU A 179 13.05 2.19 -17.82
C GLU A 179 11.62 2.59 -17.46
N VAL A 180 10.81 1.61 -17.03
CA VAL A 180 9.43 1.83 -16.55
C VAL A 180 9.13 0.89 -15.39
N HIS A 181 9.21 1.40 -14.16
CA HIS A 181 8.92 0.66 -12.93
C HIS A 181 8.76 1.58 -11.72
N ASP A 182 8.03 1.09 -10.72
CA ASP A 182 7.83 1.73 -9.41
C ASP A 182 8.85 1.24 -8.36
N SER A 183 9.50 0.12 -8.64
CA SER A 183 10.50 -0.52 -7.79
C SER A 183 11.43 -1.36 -8.66
N ASP A 184 12.72 -1.36 -8.35
CA ASP A 184 13.76 -2.09 -9.09
C ASP A 184 14.16 -3.40 -8.39
N GLY A 185 13.83 -3.58 -7.11
CA GLY A 185 14.15 -4.83 -6.41
C GLY A 185 13.48 -5.01 -5.05
N LEU A 186 13.48 -6.27 -4.64
CA LEU A 186 13.22 -6.69 -3.26
C LEU A 186 14.52 -6.66 -2.47
N ALA A 187 14.57 -5.88 -1.39
CA ALA A 187 15.61 -6.04 -0.36
C ALA A 187 15.07 -6.82 0.83
N ILE A 188 15.94 -7.62 1.44
CA ILE A 188 15.65 -8.40 2.63
C ILE A 188 16.82 -8.23 3.60
N TRP A 189 16.51 -7.99 4.86
CA TRP A 189 17.44 -8.11 5.97
C TRP A 189 17.03 -9.32 6.81
N THR A 190 17.77 -10.41 6.68
CA THR A 190 17.41 -11.70 7.27
C THR A 190 17.59 -11.69 8.79
N GLY A 191 16.99 -12.67 9.48
CA GLY A 191 17.20 -12.86 10.91
C GLY A 191 18.66 -13.14 11.28
N SER A 192 19.38 -13.87 10.42
CA SER A 192 20.83 -14.12 10.54
C SER A 192 21.70 -12.88 10.29
N GLY A 193 21.12 -11.80 9.78
CA GLY A 193 21.80 -10.53 9.54
C GLY A 193 22.33 -10.34 8.12
N GLU A 194 22.11 -11.30 7.22
CA GLU A 194 22.41 -11.17 5.79
C GLU A 194 21.52 -10.11 5.14
N ARG A 195 22.06 -9.39 4.15
CA ARG A 195 21.31 -8.42 3.34
C ARG A 195 21.23 -8.92 1.91
N ILE A 196 20.04 -9.31 1.48
CA ILE A 196 19.77 -9.86 0.16
C ILE A 196 19.17 -8.76 -0.73
N TRP A 197 19.61 -8.71 -1.98
CA TRP A 197 18.99 -7.91 -3.05
C TRP A 197 18.55 -8.82 -4.19
N ARG A 198 17.25 -8.80 -4.50
CA ARG A 198 16.65 -9.52 -5.63
C ARG A 198 16.06 -8.50 -6.60
N PRO A 199 16.77 -8.14 -7.70
CA PRO A 199 16.21 -7.29 -8.76
C PRO A 199 14.88 -7.85 -9.25
N LEU A 200 13.90 -7.01 -9.58
CA LEU A 200 12.62 -7.48 -10.12
C LEU A 200 12.73 -7.85 -11.60
N ASN A 201 11.86 -8.74 -12.06
CA ASN A 201 11.68 -9.07 -13.46
C ASN A 201 10.20 -9.01 -13.84
N ASN A 202 9.95 -8.96 -15.15
CA ASN A 202 8.64 -9.21 -15.75
C ASN A 202 8.67 -10.57 -16.48
N PRO A 203 8.42 -11.69 -15.78
CA PRO A 203 8.53 -13.03 -16.35
C PRO A 203 7.34 -13.38 -17.26
N PRO A 204 7.50 -14.27 -18.26
CA PRO A 204 6.42 -14.63 -19.20
C PRO A 204 5.27 -15.45 -18.56
N ARG A 205 5.37 -15.76 -17.27
CA ARG A 205 4.37 -16.46 -16.46
C ARG A 205 4.55 -16.07 -15.00
N THR A 206 3.52 -16.28 -14.18
CA THR A 206 3.63 -16.07 -12.72
C THR A 206 4.80 -16.87 -12.14
N MET A 207 5.69 -16.18 -11.43
CA MET A 207 6.82 -16.77 -10.72
C MET A 207 6.75 -16.42 -9.24
N THR A 208 7.09 -17.38 -8.38
CA THR A 208 7.19 -17.16 -6.94
C THR A 208 8.59 -17.52 -6.47
N SER A 209 9.30 -16.54 -5.91
CA SER A 209 10.57 -16.74 -5.21
C SER A 209 10.31 -16.72 -3.70
N SER A 210 10.84 -17.69 -2.96
CA SER A 210 10.65 -17.79 -1.51
C SER A 210 12.00 -17.78 -0.80
N PHE A 211 12.18 -16.83 0.13
CA PHE A 211 13.37 -16.67 0.94
C PHE A 211 13.02 -17.12 2.37
N VAL A 212 13.28 -18.39 2.67
CA VAL A 212 12.98 -18.99 3.99
C VAL A 212 13.87 -18.35 5.04
N ASP A 213 13.25 -17.88 6.12
CA ASP A 213 13.95 -17.19 7.20
C ASP A 213 13.25 -17.44 8.54
N GLU A 214 13.95 -17.13 9.61
CA GLU A 214 13.41 -17.06 10.96
C GLU A 214 13.72 -15.67 11.53
N LYS A 215 12.70 -14.95 11.98
CA LYS A 215 12.83 -13.60 12.56
C LYS A 215 13.46 -12.59 11.59
N PRO A 216 12.86 -12.35 10.39
CA PRO A 216 13.38 -11.35 9.46
C PRO A 216 13.45 -9.99 10.15
N ARG A 217 14.54 -9.26 9.92
CA ARG A 217 14.75 -7.90 10.47
C ARG A 217 14.06 -6.83 9.64
N GLY A 218 13.78 -7.13 8.38
CA GLY A 218 12.94 -6.31 7.53
C GLY A 218 13.02 -6.72 6.06
N PHE A 219 12.10 -6.22 5.27
CA PHE A 219 12.06 -6.44 3.83
C PHE A 219 11.31 -5.31 3.15
N GLY A 220 11.53 -5.11 1.86
CA GLY A 220 10.89 -4.01 1.15
C GLY A 220 11.04 -4.06 -0.34
N LEU A 221 10.11 -3.43 -1.04
CA LEU A 221 10.25 -3.10 -2.46
C LEU A 221 10.86 -1.70 -2.54
N LEU A 222 12.06 -1.62 -3.11
CA LEU A 222 12.79 -0.38 -3.21
C LEU A 222 12.90 0.06 -4.66
N GLN A 223 13.09 1.36 -4.78
CA GLN A 223 13.50 2.05 -5.99
C GLN A 223 14.84 2.72 -5.69
N ARG A 224 15.94 2.09 -6.10
CA ARG A 224 17.30 2.60 -5.92
C ARG A 224 17.69 3.58 -7.00
N ASP A 225 17.22 3.38 -8.23
CA ASP A 225 17.41 4.34 -9.30
C ASP A 225 16.49 5.56 -9.15
N ARG A 226 17.07 6.75 -9.23
CA ARG A 226 16.44 8.05 -8.98
C ARG A 226 16.82 9.08 -10.04
N GLU A 227 17.60 8.70 -11.04
CA GLU A 227 18.03 9.62 -12.09
C GLU A 227 16.93 9.77 -13.13
N PHE A 228 16.46 11.01 -13.34
CA PHE A 228 15.40 11.30 -14.30
C PHE A 228 15.77 10.82 -15.71
N LEU A 229 17.06 10.91 -16.10
CA LEU A 229 17.52 10.46 -17.42
C LEU A 229 17.34 8.96 -17.68
N HIS A 230 17.11 8.15 -16.65
CA HIS A 230 16.85 6.71 -16.82
C HIS A 230 15.37 6.41 -17.07
N TYR A 231 14.47 7.35 -16.81
CA TYR A 231 13.02 7.18 -17.05
C TYR A 231 12.50 8.07 -18.18
N LEU A 232 12.97 9.32 -18.24
CA LEU A 232 12.57 10.36 -19.21
C LEU A 232 11.05 10.62 -19.29
N ASP A 233 10.29 10.28 -18.26
CA ASP A 233 8.82 10.28 -18.27
C ASP A 233 8.20 11.38 -17.39
N GLY A 234 7.13 12.02 -17.86
CA GLY A 234 6.34 13.00 -17.10
C GLY A 234 5.55 12.43 -15.92
N VAL A 235 5.37 11.10 -15.84
CA VAL A 235 4.75 10.39 -14.71
C VAL A 235 5.70 10.26 -13.51
N LYS A 236 6.99 10.57 -13.69
CA LYS A 236 7.99 10.74 -12.61
C LYS A 236 8.26 9.47 -11.79
N TYR A 237 8.59 8.36 -12.45
CA TYR A 237 8.94 7.09 -11.80
C TYR A 237 10.11 7.22 -10.81
N GLU A 238 11.09 8.07 -11.11
CA GLU A 238 12.24 8.36 -10.27
C GLU A 238 11.85 8.93 -8.90
N LYS A 239 10.64 9.48 -8.77
CA LYS A 239 10.12 10.07 -7.53
C LYS A 239 9.27 9.12 -6.69
N ARG A 240 8.89 7.95 -7.22
CA ARG A 240 7.99 7.01 -6.53
C ARG A 240 8.68 6.37 -5.32
N PRO A 241 7.97 6.15 -4.20
CA PRO A 241 8.61 5.77 -2.93
C PRO A 241 9.22 4.37 -2.99
N SER A 242 10.27 4.17 -2.20
CA SER A 242 10.59 2.84 -1.67
C SER A 242 9.71 2.56 -0.45
N ALA A 243 9.36 1.30 -0.19
CA ALA A 243 8.67 0.90 1.03
C ALA A 243 9.44 -0.20 1.75
N TRP A 244 9.60 -0.01 3.06
CA TRP A 244 10.30 -0.93 3.95
C TRP A 244 9.38 -1.34 5.10
N VAL A 245 9.27 -2.66 5.30
CA VAL A 245 8.58 -3.27 6.43
C VAL A 245 9.63 -3.62 7.48
N GLU A 246 9.44 -3.08 8.68
CA GLU A 246 10.21 -3.43 9.87
C GLU A 246 9.31 -4.20 10.85
N PRO A 247 9.50 -5.53 10.99
CA PRO A 247 8.80 -6.33 11.98
C PRO A 247 9.02 -5.81 13.40
N GLN A 248 7.93 -5.62 14.13
CA GLN A 248 7.95 -5.36 15.57
C GLN A 248 7.80 -6.70 16.31
N GLY A 249 8.87 -7.12 17.00
CA GLY A 249 8.91 -8.39 17.72
C GLY A 249 9.32 -9.59 16.85
N ASP A 250 9.02 -10.79 17.34
CA ASP A 250 9.44 -12.06 16.74
C ASP A 250 8.34 -12.60 15.82
N TRP A 251 8.54 -12.49 14.51
CA TRP A 251 7.61 -13.04 13.50
C TRP A 251 7.76 -14.56 13.28
N GLY A 252 8.68 -15.21 14.00
CA GLY A 252 8.90 -16.65 13.93
C GLY A 252 9.44 -17.12 12.60
N ARG A 253 9.18 -18.39 12.30
CA ARG A 253 9.60 -19.06 11.06
C ARG A 253 8.62 -18.78 9.94
N GLY A 254 9.15 -18.46 8.76
CA GLY A 254 8.34 -18.23 7.57
C GLY A 254 9.20 -18.06 6.33
N ALA A 255 8.70 -17.26 5.39
CA ALA A 255 9.47 -16.83 4.23
C ALA A 255 9.05 -15.43 3.80
N VAL A 256 10.00 -14.62 3.35
CA VAL A 256 9.69 -13.48 2.50
C VAL A 256 9.43 -14.02 1.10
N GLN A 257 8.27 -13.73 0.52
CA GLN A 257 7.89 -14.22 -0.80
C GLN A 257 7.76 -13.07 -1.80
N LEU A 258 8.33 -13.26 -2.98
CA LEU A 258 8.16 -12.38 -4.14
C LEU A 258 7.32 -13.09 -5.18
N VAL A 259 6.19 -12.49 -5.56
CA VAL A 259 5.33 -12.96 -6.66
C VAL A 259 5.47 -11.98 -7.81
N GLU A 260 6.03 -12.45 -8.93
CA GLU A 260 6.20 -11.68 -10.16
C GLU A 260 5.11 -12.16 -11.15
N LEU A 261 4.26 -11.25 -11.60
CA LEU A 261 3.18 -11.50 -12.56
C LEU A 261 3.61 -10.98 -13.94
N ASN A 262 3.15 -11.65 -15.00
CA ASN A 262 3.39 -11.18 -16.36
C ASN A 262 2.54 -9.92 -16.65
N THR A 263 3.16 -8.90 -17.26
CA THR A 263 2.51 -7.67 -17.75
C THR A 263 3.11 -7.27 -19.11
N ASP A 264 2.35 -6.62 -19.99
CA ASP A 264 2.70 -6.38 -21.39
C ASP A 264 2.97 -4.91 -21.76
#